data_AF-A0A534MT88-F1
#
_entry.id   AF-A0A534MT88-F1
#
_cell.length_a   1.000
_cell.length_b   1.000
_cell.length_c   1.000
_cell.angle_alpha   90.00
_cell.angle_beta   90.00
_cell.angle_gamma   90.00
#
_symmetry.space_group_name_H-M   'P 1'
#
loop_
_entity.id
_entity.type
_entity.pdbx_description
1 polymer ?
#
loop_
_entity_poly.entity_id
_entity_poly.type
_entity_poly.pdbx_seq_one_letter_code
_entity_poly.pdbx_strand_id
1 'polypeptide(L)'
;MRSIDYEYTVQTTTEVAVPKGTFSVTPVQQTEIGVPGDTVAYWSGDVGNYAKQAAYDSNGDERSSGELTAYHYAPPLGGSMAFLGIAAGLWLIIIGVVIAVAIVVVLVLGPRRAIPSQVVAMQPSETLPRPPDSSGPDLPETGLSPPPP
;
A
#
# COMPACT_ATOMS: atom_id res chain seq x y z
N MET A 1 -10.93 4.97 -38.16
CA MET A 1 -10.51 3.73 -37.49
C MET A 1 -11.27 2.58 -38.13
N ARG A 2 -10.60 1.60 -38.74
CA ARG A 2 -11.27 0.35 -39.14
C ARG A 2 -11.41 -0.51 -37.87
N SER A 3 -12.60 -1.06 -37.64
CA SER A 3 -12.77 -2.13 -36.64
C SER A 3 -12.00 -3.35 -37.13
N ILE A 4 -11.27 -4.00 -36.25
CA ILE A 4 -10.76 -5.34 -36.49
C ILE A 4 -11.69 -6.26 -35.73
N ASP A 5 -12.39 -7.11 -36.46
CA ASP A 5 -13.35 -8.04 -35.89
C ASP A 5 -12.67 -9.40 -35.71
N TYR A 6 -12.92 -10.04 -34.57
CA TYR A 6 -12.35 -11.34 -34.24
C TYR A 6 -13.47 -12.31 -33.91
N GLU A 7 -13.32 -13.54 -34.40
CA GLU A 7 -14.14 -14.68 -34.01
C GLU A 7 -13.35 -15.57 -33.04
N TYR A 8 -14.02 -16.01 -31.97
CA TYR A 8 -13.42 -16.86 -30.95
C TYR A 8 -14.22 -18.16 -30.84
N THR A 9 -13.54 -19.28 -31.02
CA THR A 9 -14.09 -20.62 -30.82
C THR A 9 -13.38 -21.30 -29.66
N VAL A 10 -14.13 -21.66 -28.62
CA VAL A 10 -13.63 -22.43 -27.48
C VAL A 10 -13.82 -23.91 -27.78
N GLN A 11 -12.73 -24.67 -27.73
CA GLN A 11 -12.73 -26.11 -27.96
C GLN A 11 -12.77 -26.88 -26.63
N THR A 12 -13.02 -28.19 -26.73
CA THR A 12 -13.02 -29.08 -25.56
C THR A 12 -11.65 -29.13 -24.90
N THR A 13 -11.66 -29.17 -23.56
CA THR A 13 -10.46 -29.35 -22.75
C THR A 13 -9.76 -30.65 -23.09
N THR A 14 -8.44 -30.57 -23.28
CA THR A 14 -7.57 -31.69 -23.65
C THR A 14 -6.27 -31.62 -22.85
N GLU A 15 -5.49 -32.70 -22.84
CA GLU A 15 -4.16 -32.70 -22.21
C GLU A 15 -3.09 -32.37 -23.23
N VAL A 16 -2.20 -31.42 -22.91
CA VAL A 16 -1.04 -31.09 -23.73
C VAL A 16 0.23 -31.22 -22.91
N ALA A 17 1.16 -32.01 -23.44
CA ALA A 17 2.51 -32.13 -22.92
C ALA A 17 3.37 -30.99 -23.47
N VAL A 18 4.00 -30.24 -22.56
CA VAL A 18 5.00 -29.21 -22.86
C VAL A 18 6.27 -29.51 -22.05
N PRO A 19 7.41 -28.84 -22.30
CA PRO A 19 8.66 -29.14 -21.60
C PRO A 19 8.58 -29.08 -20.06
N LYS A 20 7.61 -28.33 -19.51
CA LYS A 20 7.38 -28.22 -18.06
C LYS A 20 6.47 -29.29 -17.45
N GLY A 21 5.82 -30.12 -18.27
CA GLY A 21 4.91 -31.15 -17.81
C GLY A 21 3.66 -31.25 -18.70
N THR A 22 2.72 -32.08 -18.26
CA THR A 22 1.41 -32.22 -18.91
C THR A 22 0.40 -31.36 -18.19
N PHE A 23 -0.34 -30.54 -18.95
CA PHE A 23 -1.38 -29.66 -18.41
C PHE A 23 -2.71 -29.94 -19.08
N SER A 24 -3.78 -29.83 -18.30
CA SER A 24 -5.14 -29.77 -18.83
C SER A 24 -5.37 -28.37 -19.41
N VAL A 25 -5.58 -28.29 -20.72
CA VAL A 25 -5.69 -27.05 -21.49
C VAL A 25 -7.03 -26.99 -22.22
N THR A 26 -7.62 -25.81 -22.28
CA THR A 26 -8.78 -25.47 -23.09
C THR A 26 -8.30 -24.66 -24.29
N PRO A 27 -8.29 -25.24 -25.51
CA PRO A 27 -7.88 -24.52 -26.71
C PRO A 27 -8.91 -23.45 -27.06
N VAL A 28 -8.42 -22.23 -27.31
CA VAL A 28 -9.21 -21.11 -27.80
C VAL A 28 -8.64 -20.71 -29.15
N GLN A 29 -9.42 -20.91 -30.20
CA GLN A 29 -9.09 -20.48 -31.55
C GLN A 29 -9.61 -19.06 -31.76
N GLN A 30 -8.72 -18.20 -32.25
CA GLN A 30 -8.97 -16.81 -32.60
C GLN A 30 -8.74 -16.65 -34.10
N THR A 31 -9.76 -16.19 -34.81
CA THR A 31 -9.73 -15.91 -36.24
C THR A 31 -9.98 -14.43 -36.45
N GLU A 32 -9.05 -13.74 -37.13
CA GLU A 32 -9.23 -12.33 -37.49
C GLU A 32 -10.01 -12.21 -38.80
N ILE A 33 -11.14 -11.53 -38.77
CA ILE A 33 -12.02 -11.43 -39.94
C ILE A 33 -11.33 -10.59 -41.02
N GLY A 34 -11.06 -11.22 -42.16
CA GLY A 34 -10.40 -10.59 -43.30
C GLY A 34 -8.89 -10.79 -43.36
N VAL A 35 -8.30 -11.49 -42.39
CA VAL A 35 -6.90 -11.93 -42.43
C VAL A 35 -6.86 -13.46 -42.56
N PRO A 36 -6.13 -14.01 -43.54
CA PRO A 36 -5.98 -15.45 -43.68
C PRO A 36 -5.09 -16.01 -42.57
N GLY A 37 -5.62 -16.97 -41.82
CA GLY A 37 -4.92 -17.69 -40.74
C GLY A 37 -5.61 -17.55 -39.40
N ASP A 38 -5.24 -18.43 -38.48
CA ASP A 38 -5.85 -18.56 -37.16
C ASP A 38 -4.78 -18.63 -36.08
N THR A 39 -5.11 -18.19 -34.87
CA THR A 39 -4.26 -18.38 -33.69
C THR A 39 -4.98 -19.25 -32.67
N VAL A 40 -4.32 -20.30 -32.17
CA VAL A 40 -4.86 -21.18 -31.13
C VAL A 40 -4.04 -21.02 -29.86
N ALA A 41 -4.71 -20.61 -28.78
CA ALA A 41 -4.14 -20.50 -27.44
C ALA A 41 -4.65 -21.65 -26.56
N TYR A 42 -3.74 -22.48 -26.04
CA TYR A 42 -4.04 -23.62 -25.18
C TYR A 42 -4.02 -23.18 -23.72
N TRP A 43 -5.14 -22.63 -23.23
CA TRP A 43 -5.27 -22.04 -21.90
C TRP A 43 -5.35 -23.10 -20.80
N SER A 44 -4.53 -23.01 -19.75
CA SER A 44 -4.67 -23.86 -18.57
C SER A 44 -4.81 -23.02 -17.30
N GLY A 45 -5.83 -23.35 -16.51
CA GLY A 45 -6.05 -22.73 -15.20
C GLY A 45 -4.91 -23.00 -14.22
N ASP A 46 -4.22 -24.13 -14.37
CA ASP A 46 -3.11 -24.52 -13.50
C ASP A 46 -1.95 -23.54 -13.62
N VAL A 47 -1.57 -23.15 -14.85
CA VAL A 47 -0.47 -22.21 -15.11
C VAL A 47 -0.91 -20.74 -15.09
N GLY A 48 -2.22 -20.48 -15.04
CA GLY A 48 -2.82 -19.15 -15.05
C GLY A 48 -2.68 -18.39 -16.38
N ASN A 49 -2.30 -19.11 -17.46
CA ASN A 49 -2.10 -18.57 -18.81
C ASN A 49 -2.18 -19.72 -19.85
N TYR A 50 -1.75 -19.48 -21.09
CA TYR A 50 -1.59 -20.53 -22.09
C TYR A 50 -0.33 -21.38 -21.85
N ALA A 51 -0.48 -22.70 -21.88
CA ALA A 51 0.63 -23.65 -21.85
C ALA A 51 1.30 -23.76 -23.23
N LYS A 52 0.54 -23.54 -24.30
CA LYS A 52 1.01 -23.51 -25.69
C LYS A 52 0.23 -22.45 -26.46
N GLN A 53 0.87 -21.85 -27.45
CA GLN A 53 0.22 -20.99 -28.44
C GLN A 53 0.77 -21.36 -29.82
N ALA A 54 -0.09 -21.45 -30.82
CA ALA A 54 0.31 -21.68 -32.20
C ALA A 54 -0.48 -20.75 -33.13
N ALA A 55 0.18 -20.25 -34.17
CA ALA A 55 -0.45 -19.52 -35.25
C ALA A 55 -0.35 -20.37 -36.52
N TYR A 56 -1.45 -20.47 -37.22
CA TYR A 56 -1.63 -21.25 -38.43
C TYR A 56 -1.93 -20.31 -39.60
N ASP A 57 -1.47 -20.66 -40.79
CA ASP A 57 -1.89 -19.96 -42.01
C ASP A 57 -3.24 -20.47 -42.52
N SER A 58 -3.72 -19.94 -43.65
CA SER A 58 -5.00 -20.34 -44.24
C SER A 58 -5.08 -21.79 -44.71
N ASN A 59 -3.95 -22.48 -44.82
CA ASN A 59 -3.89 -23.89 -45.21
C ASN A 59 -3.90 -24.82 -43.99
N GLY A 60 -3.85 -24.25 -42.79
CA GLY A 60 -3.71 -25.00 -41.53
C GLY A 60 -2.27 -25.37 -41.21
N ASP A 61 -1.29 -24.82 -41.94
CA ASP A 61 0.13 -25.06 -41.65
C ASP A 61 0.58 -24.17 -40.48
N GLU A 62 1.30 -24.76 -39.54
CA GLU A 62 1.83 -24.03 -38.38
C GLU A 62 2.92 -23.05 -38.83
N ARG A 63 2.66 -21.75 -38.66
CA ARG A 63 3.60 -20.68 -38.98
C ARG A 63 4.54 -20.38 -37.82
N SER A 64 4.02 -20.48 -36.59
CA SER A 64 4.78 -20.24 -35.38
C SER A 64 4.11 -20.91 -34.20
N SER A 65 4.90 -21.46 -33.29
CA SER A 65 4.42 -21.89 -31.98
C SER A 65 5.33 -21.43 -30.85
N GLY A 66 4.74 -21.35 -29.67
CA GLY A 66 5.42 -21.11 -28.41
C GLY A 66 4.88 -22.07 -27.36
N GLU A 67 5.79 -22.63 -26.56
CA GLU A 67 5.45 -23.56 -25.48
C GLU A 67 5.94 -23.03 -24.15
N LEU A 68 5.22 -23.38 -23.08
CA LEU A 68 5.56 -22.97 -21.73
C LEU A 68 6.81 -23.73 -21.27
N THR A 69 7.92 -23.00 -21.20
CA THR A 69 9.23 -23.51 -20.77
C THR A 69 9.57 -23.15 -19.34
N ALA A 70 8.89 -22.19 -18.71
CA ALA A 70 9.03 -21.85 -17.30
C ALA A 70 7.82 -21.03 -16.82
N TYR A 71 7.42 -21.23 -15.57
CA TYR A 71 6.46 -20.38 -14.87
C TYR A 71 6.92 -20.23 -13.42
N HIS A 72 6.71 -19.04 -12.86
CA HIS A 72 6.98 -18.75 -11.46
C HIS A 72 5.75 -18.08 -10.87
N TYR A 73 5.16 -18.68 -9.85
CA TYR A 73 4.19 -17.95 -9.04
C TYR A 73 4.97 -17.01 -8.14
N ALA A 74 4.70 -15.71 -8.26
CA ALA A 74 5.06 -14.80 -7.19
C ALA A 74 4.34 -15.28 -5.92
N PRO A 75 5.04 -15.55 -4.81
CA PRO A 75 4.36 -15.87 -3.57
C PRO A 75 3.37 -14.74 -3.27
N PRO A 76 2.15 -15.04 -2.79
CA PRO A 76 1.25 -13.99 -2.34
C PRO A 76 2.06 -13.14 -1.35
N LEU A 77 2.04 -11.82 -1.56
CA LEU A 77 2.63 -10.85 -0.64
C LEU A 77 1.92 -11.01 0.72
N GLY A 78 2.39 -11.99 1.49
CA GLY A 78 1.86 -12.38 2.79
C GLY A 78 2.28 -11.33 3.79
N GLY A 79 1.47 -10.30 3.91
CA GLY A 79 1.65 -9.23 4.87
C GLY A 79 0.68 -8.10 4.55
N SER A 80 0.10 -7.51 5.59
CA SER A 80 -0.85 -6.38 5.55
C SER A 80 -0.42 -5.14 4.74
N MET A 81 0.77 -5.15 4.13
CA MET A 81 1.29 -4.12 3.22
C MET A 81 1.05 -4.42 1.73
N ALA A 82 0.41 -5.54 1.38
CA ALA A 82 0.09 -5.88 -0.01
C ALA A 82 -1.01 -5.01 -0.65
N PHE A 83 -1.61 -4.07 0.09
CA PHE A 83 -2.77 -3.29 -0.35
C PHE A 83 -2.56 -2.46 -1.63
N LEU A 84 -1.30 -2.23 -2.05
CA LEU A 84 -0.97 -1.48 -3.27
C LEU A 84 -0.14 -2.28 -4.29
N GLY A 85 0.06 -3.60 -4.09
CA GLY A 85 0.92 -4.40 -4.99
C GLY A 85 2.41 -3.99 -4.99
N ILE A 86 2.82 -3.18 -4.01
CA ILE A 86 4.19 -2.69 -3.86
C ILE A 86 5.01 -3.72 -3.07
N ALA A 87 6.16 -4.13 -3.61
CA ALA A 87 7.08 -5.05 -2.95
C ALA A 87 7.49 -4.55 -1.56
N ALA A 88 7.63 -5.44 -0.57
CA ALA A 88 7.96 -5.08 0.82
C ALA A 88 9.23 -4.21 0.95
N GLY A 89 10.23 -4.40 0.08
CA GLY A 89 11.43 -3.57 0.04
C GLY A 89 11.17 -2.12 -0.37
N LEU A 90 10.20 -1.87 -1.26
CA LEU A 90 9.81 -0.52 -1.68
C LEU A 90 9.07 0.22 -0.55
N TRP A 91 8.35 -0.50 0.31
CA TRP A 91 7.72 0.11 1.50
C TRP A 91 8.74 0.69 2.48
N LEU A 92 9.89 0.03 2.69
CA LEU A 92 10.96 0.57 3.53
C LEU A 92 11.51 1.90 2.97
N ILE A 93 11.60 2.01 1.64
CA ILE A 93 12.03 3.24 0.97
C ILE A 93 10.98 4.34 1.16
N ILE A 94 9.69 4.04 0.94
CA ILE A 94 8.60 5.00 1.13
C ILE A 94 8.55 5.50 2.57
N ILE A 95 8.62 4.59 3.55
CA ILE A 95 8.63 4.95 4.98
C ILE A 95 9.84 5.84 5.30
N GLY A 96 11.02 5.49 4.78
CA GLY A 96 12.23 6.30 4.94
C GLY A 96 12.08 7.71 4.39
N VAL A 97 11.50 7.86 3.20
CA VAL A 97 11.23 9.17 2.58
C VAL A 97 10.21 9.97 3.40
N VAL A 98 9.12 9.36 3.84
CA VAL A 98 8.11 10.03 4.67
C VAL A 98 8.72 10.53 5.98
N ILE A 99 9.53 9.72 6.65
CA ILE A 99 10.24 10.13 7.88
C ILE A 99 11.22 11.27 7.59
N ALA A 100 12.01 11.17 6.54
CA ALA A 100 12.95 12.23 6.16
C ALA A 100 12.23 13.56 5.88
N VAL A 101 11.12 13.53 5.14
CA VAL A 101 10.29 14.71 4.87
C VAL A 101 9.69 15.25 6.16
N ALA A 102 9.16 14.40 7.04
CA ALA A 102 8.62 14.82 8.33
C ALA A 102 9.70 15.52 9.19
N ILE A 103 10.92 14.99 9.23
CA ILE A 103 12.06 15.60 9.93
C ILE A 103 12.37 16.97 9.32
N VAL A 104 12.43 17.08 7.99
CA VAL A 104 12.68 18.37 7.32
C VAL A 104 11.57 19.37 7.61
N VAL A 105 10.30 18.96 7.58
CA VAL A 105 9.16 19.82 7.92
C VAL A 105 9.25 20.26 9.40
N VAL A 106 9.56 19.36 10.33
CA VAL A 106 9.70 19.72 11.75
C VAL A 106 10.94 20.59 12.02
N LEU A 107 12.04 20.43 11.28
CA LEU A 107 13.25 21.23 11.48
C LEU A 107 13.17 22.61 10.80
N VAL A 108 12.59 22.68 9.61
CA VAL A 108 12.54 23.91 8.79
C VAL A 108 11.26 24.71 9.05
N LEU A 109 10.13 24.02 9.20
CA LEU A 109 8.82 24.60 9.49
C LEU A 109 8.35 24.33 10.93
N GLY A 110 9.22 23.75 11.77
CA GLY A 110 8.95 23.61 13.20
C GLY A 110 8.45 24.93 13.75
N PRO A 111 7.42 24.91 14.64
CA PRO A 111 6.93 26.15 15.21
C PRO A 111 8.13 26.86 15.77
N ARG A 112 8.44 28.03 15.20
CA ARG A 112 9.26 29.04 15.87
C ARG A 112 8.49 29.30 17.16
N ARG A 113 8.79 28.50 18.19
CA ARG A 113 8.42 28.79 19.56
C ARG A 113 9.07 30.14 19.77
N ALA A 114 8.28 31.20 19.59
CA ALA A 114 8.47 32.39 20.35
C ALA A 114 8.54 31.87 21.78
N ILE A 115 9.75 31.77 22.29
CA ILE A 115 10.01 31.60 23.70
C ILE A 115 9.61 32.98 24.26
N PRO A 116 8.44 33.17 24.91
CA PRO A 116 8.38 34.23 25.89
C PRO A 116 9.40 33.84 26.94
N SER A 117 10.54 34.52 26.89
CA SER A 117 11.58 34.54 27.90
C SER A 117 10.98 35.05 29.20
N GLN A 118 10.26 34.20 29.92
CA GLN A 118 9.84 34.41 31.30
C GLN A 118 9.85 33.08 32.05
N VAL A 119 11.02 32.45 32.09
CA VAL A 119 11.38 31.64 33.25
C VAL A 119 12.19 32.57 34.16
N VAL A 120 11.51 33.28 35.06
CA VAL A 120 12.03 33.39 36.41
C VAL A 120 11.20 32.41 37.22
N ALA A 121 11.64 31.16 37.22
CA ALA A 121 11.37 30.31 38.36
C ALA A 121 12.25 30.87 39.47
N MET A 122 11.65 31.52 40.48
CA MET A 122 12.26 31.53 41.80
C MET A 122 11.26 30.95 42.79
N GLN A 123 11.75 29.86 43.36
CA GLN A 123 11.17 28.86 44.24
C GLN A 123 10.60 29.46 45.53
N PRO A 124 9.71 28.74 46.25
CA PRO A 124 9.08 29.23 47.49
C PRO A 124 9.99 29.09 48.73
N SER A 125 9.78 30.03 49.67
CA SER A 125 10.08 30.03 51.12
C SER A 125 11.53 30.05 51.63
N GLU A 126 11.83 31.12 52.38
CA GLU A 126 12.39 31.17 53.76
C GLU A 126 13.40 32.31 53.92
N THR A 127 13.03 33.37 54.67
CA THR A 127 13.88 34.05 55.68
C THR A 127 13.15 35.25 56.28
N LEU A 128 12.77 35.13 57.55
CA LEU A 128 12.35 36.24 58.42
C LEU A 128 13.57 37.09 58.80
N PRO A 129 13.45 38.42 58.85
CA PRO A 129 13.67 39.10 60.13
C PRO A 129 12.56 40.13 60.46
N ARG A 130 12.11 40.09 61.72
CA ARG A 130 11.15 40.99 62.37
C ARG A 130 11.73 42.41 62.55
N PRO A 131 10.95 43.48 62.29
CA PRO A 131 11.09 44.76 63.00
C PRO A 131 10.08 44.88 64.16
N PRO A 132 10.40 45.62 65.24
CA PRO A 132 9.64 45.60 66.50
C PRO A 132 8.48 46.63 66.56
N ASP A 133 7.45 46.23 67.30
CA ASP A 133 6.42 46.96 68.05
C ASP A 133 5.82 48.28 67.52
N SER A 134 4.49 48.28 67.33
CA SER A 134 3.62 49.42 67.67
C SER A 134 2.12 49.03 67.66
N SER A 135 1.61 48.66 68.84
CA SER A 135 0.33 49.09 69.46
C SER A 135 -0.98 49.22 68.66
N GLY A 136 -2.00 48.46 69.07
CA GLY A 136 -3.43 48.77 68.85
C GLY A 136 -4.37 47.60 69.18
N PRO A 137 -5.25 47.68 70.20
CA PRO A 137 -5.93 46.52 70.79
C PRO A 137 -7.37 46.27 70.28
N ASP A 138 -7.84 45.06 70.63
CA ASP A 138 -9.24 44.63 70.85
C ASP A 138 -9.99 43.83 69.75
N LEU A 139 -10.27 42.58 70.15
CA LEU A 139 -11.22 41.54 69.71
C LEU A 139 -12.71 42.01 69.59
N PRO A 140 -13.76 41.15 69.37
CA PRO A 140 -13.82 39.74 68.91
C PRO A 140 -14.98 39.40 67.91
N GLU A 141 -14.94 38.15 67.42
CA GLU A 141 -16.03 37.16 67.29
C GLU A 141 -17.25 37.28 66.36
N THR A 142 -17.40 36.18 65.61
CA THR A 142 -18.62 35.41 65.33
C THR A 142 -19.68 35.96 64.37
N GLY A 143 -19.95 35.15 63.34
CA GLY A 143 -21.11 35.35 62.48
C GLY A 143 -21.21 34.30 61.37
N LEU A 144 -21.42 33.04 61.75
CA LEU A 144 -22.30 32.06 61.09
C LEU A 144 -22.46 32.12 59.55
N SER A 145 -22.01 31.05 58.87
CA SER A 145 -22.64 30.52 57.64
C SER A 145 -24.18 30.39 57.83
N PRO A 146 -25.08 30.33 56.80
CA PRO A 146 -25.02 29.35 55.70
C PRO A 146 -25.78 29.84 54.40
N PRO A 147 -26.47 29.02 53.57
CA PRO A 147 -25.97 28.42 52.32
C PRO A 147 -26.93 28.67 51.09
N PRO A 148 -27.07 27.77 50.07
CA PRO A 148 -27.15 28.07 48.62
C PRO A 148 -28.60 28.30 48.09
N PRO A 149 -28.83 28.65 46.79
CA PRO A 149 -28.81 27.72 45.64
C PRO A 149 -27.95 28.16 44.44
#